data_AF-A0A535Y3L9-F1
#
_entry.id   AF-A0A535Y3L9-F1
#
_cell.length_a   1.000
_cell.length_b   1.000
_cell.length_c   1.000
_cell.angle_alpha   90.00
_cell.angle_beta   90.00
_cell.angle_gamma   90.00
#
_symmetry.space_group_name_H-M   'P 1'
#
loop_
_entity.id
_entity.type
_entity.pdbx_description
1 polymer ?
#
loop_
_entity_poly.entity_id
_entity_poly.type
_entity_poly.pdbx_seq_one_letter_code
_entity_poly.pdbx_strand_id
1 'polypeptide(L)'
;MLDLLVVVSAGASLLSPWSVTIQPAHLPQAFGYETPACWLVVAGLMAALVLDLRAAVLALALAEAVLVGWFGWATWVVTTPRFTDLPFPFMATDLMGPSWYAAAIGLLLAAGAVVRELQRRSAPLREELWLLTAIPGFGLMRMGRWLEGTIWAGLFITAFYLASADSPTAIELADYGRTGNVPPPYPRGAEWILLGLAALFWLASLGVTIWRRANLQTVPKSD
;
A
#
# COMPACT_ATOMS: atom_id res chain seq x y z
N MET A 1 -15.34 -7.52 -13.73
CA MET A 1 -15.67 -6.84 -12.46
C MET A 1 -14.41 -6.31 -11.78
N LEU A 2 -13.42 -7.16 -11.45
CA LEU A 2 -12.16 -6.72 -10.85
C LEU A 2 -11.43 -5.67 -11.71
N ASP A 3 -11.30 -5.90 -13.02
CA ASP A 3 -10.62 -4.96 -13.92
C ASP A 3 -11.29 -3.58 -13.95
N LEU A 4 -12.63 -3.55 -13.92
CA LEU A 4 -13.39 -2.29 -13.80
C LEU A 4 -13.08 -1.58 -12.48
N LEU A 5 -13.03 -2.31 -11.37
CA LEU A 5 -12.68 -1.73 -10.07
C LEU A 5 -11.23 -1.20 -10.06
N VAL A 6 -10.29 -1.87 -10.73
CA VAL A 6 -8.92 -1.38 -10.89
C VAL A 6 -8.90 -0.06 -11.67
N VAL A 7 -9.66 0.03 -12.77
CA VAL A 7 -9.79 1.26 -13.56
C VAL A 7 -10.44 2.39 -12.74
N VAL A 8 -11.49 2.09 -11.98
CA VAL A 8 -12.14 3.05 -11.09
C VAL A 8 -11.17 3.54 -10.01
N SER A 9 -10.41 2.63 -9.38
CA SER A 9 -9.37 2.97 -8.41
C SER A 9 -8.26 3.83 -8.99
N ALA A 10 -7.79 3.52 -10.21
CA ALA A 10 -6.78 4.31 -10.91
C ALA A 10 -7.30 5.72 -11.26
N GLY A 11 -8.54 5.83 -11.75
CA GLY A 11 -9.20 7.11 -12.00
C GLY A 11 -9.39 7.93 -10.74
N ALA A 12 -9.90 7.32 -9.67
CA ALA A 12 -10.05 7.95 -8.36
C ALA A 12 -8.69 8.42 -7.80
N SER A 13 -7.62 7.65 -8.03
CA SER A 13 -6.27 8.03 -7.66
C SER A 13 -5.78 9.28 -8.42
N LEU A 14 -6.01 9.37 -9.72
CA LEU A 14 -5.59 10.56 -10.47
C LEU A 14 -6.37 11.82 -10.06
N LEU A 15 -7.65 11.67 -9.80
CA LEU A 15 -8.59 12.78 -9.57
C LEU A 15 -8.65 13.26 -8.11
N SER A 16 -7.98 12.57 -7.18
CA SER A 16 -7.98 12.92 -5.76
C SER A 16 -6.62 13.46 -5.31
N PRO A 17 -6.57 14.15 -4.15
CA PRO A 17 -5.30 14.56 -3.55
C PRO A 17 -4.42 13.36 -3.18
N TRP A 18 -3.16 13.43 -3.56
CA TRP A 18 -2.09 12.45 -3.26
C TRP A 18 -1.32 12.80 -2.01
N SER A 19 -1.14 14.09 -1.75
CA SER A 19 -0.70 14.60 -0.45
C SER A 19 -1.69 15.58 0.14
N VAL A 20 -1.73 15.64 1.47
CA VAL A 20 -2.47 16.65 2.23
C VAL A 20 -1.64 17.92 2.35
N THR A 21 -2.29 19.09 2.33
CA THR A 21 -1.61 20.36 2.59
C THR A 21 -1.35 20.55 4.08
N ILE A 22 -0.11 20.90 4.42
CA ILE A 22 0.29 21.32 5.76
C ILE A 22 0.91 22.71 5.64
N GLN A 23 0.09 23.75 5.74
CA GLN A 23 0.53 25.13 5.50
C GLN A 23 1.68 25.57 6.42
N PRO A 24 1.67 25.32 7.74
CA PRO A 24 2.78 25.72 8.62
C PRO A 24 4.11 25.03 8.28
N ALA A 25 4.05 23.81 7.73
CA ALA A 25 5.23 23.06 7.27
C ALA A 25 5.60 23.37 5.80
N HIS A 26 4.91 24.31 5.15
CA HIS A 26 5.06 24.66 3.75
C HIS A 26 4.94 23.43 2.81
N LEU A 27 4.11 22.46 3.19
CA LEU A 27 3.85 21.29 2.35
C LEU A 27 2.60 21.56 1.49
N PRO A 28 2.74 21.69 0.15
CA PRO A 28 1.60 21.88 -0.72
C PRO A 28 0.78 20.59 -0.84
N GLN A 29 -0.52 20.77 -1.05
CA GLN A 29 -1.35 19.70 -1.59
C GLN A 29 -0.91 19.43 -3.03
N ALA A 30 -0.77 18.16 -3.38
CA ALA A 30 -0.56 17.72 -4.75
C ALA A 30 -1.66 16.73 -5.12
N PHE A 31 -2.29 16.92 -6.28
CA PHE A 31 -3.22 15.93 -6.82
C PHE A 31 -2.48 14.75 -7.44
N GLY A 32 -3.17 13.61 -7.57
CA GLY A 32 -2.60 12.42 -8.20
C GLY A 32 -2.08 12.71 -9.61
N TYR A 33 -2.85 13.42 -10.44
CA TYR A 33 -2.41 13.78 -11.81
C TYR A 33 -1.17 14.68 -11.86
N GLU A 34 -0.84 15.37 -10.77
CA GLU A 34 0.35 16.25 -10.66
C GLU A 34 1.58 15.48 -10.17
N THR A 35 1.36 14.27 -9.64
CA THR A 35 2.39 13.52 -8.91
C THR A 35 2.96 12.40 -9.78
N PRO A 36 4.28 12.40 -10.08
CA PRO A 36 4.91 11.33 -10.86
C PRO A 36 4.72 9.94 -10.23
N ALA A 37 4.74 9.84 -8.90
CA ALA A 37 4.50 8.59 -8.19
C ALA A 37 3.11 8.01 -8.50
N CYS A 38 2.06 8.84 -8.50
CA CYS A 38 0.71 8.40 -8.84
C CYS A 38 0.66 7.87 -10.28
N TRP A 39 1.29 8.57 -11.23
CA TRP A 39 1.35 8.12 -12.62
C TRP A 39 2.08 6.79 -12.78
N LEU A 40 3.19 6.57 -12.07
CA LEU A 40 3.90 5.30 -12.09
C LEU A 40 3.03 4.16 -11.56
N VAL A 41 2.29 4.39 -10.47
CA VAL A 41 1.36 3.39 -9.93
C VAL A 41 0.25 3.10 -10.91
N VAL A 42 -0.41 4.13 -11.44
CA VAL A 42 -1.50 3.98 -12.42
C VAL A 42 -1.02 3.26 -13.68
N ALA A 43 0.15 3.61 -14.21
CA ALA A 43 0.75 2.92 -15.35
C ALA A 43 1.00 1.44 -15.03
N GLY A 44 1.51 1.12 -13.84
CA GLY A 44 1.69 -0.24 -13.36
C GLY A 44 0.37 -1.02 -13.25
N LEU A 45 -0.68 -0.39 -12.72
CA LEU A 45 -2.02 -0.97 -12.63
C LEU A 45 -2.60 -1.26 -14.02
N MET A 46 -2.53 -0.29 -14.94
CA MET A 46 -3.04 -0.47 -16.31
C MET A 46 -2.24 -1.51 -17.08
N ALA A 47 -0.91 -1.52 -16.91
CA ALA A 47 -0.03 -2.53 -17.49
C ALA A 47 -0.40 -3.95 -17.01
N ALA A 48 -0.74 -4.11 -15.72
CA ALA A 48 -1.15 -5.40 -15.19
C ALA A 48 -2.44 -5.96 -15.81
N LEU A 49 -3.29 -5.11 -16.41
CA LEU A 49 -4.53 -5.53 -17.08
C LEU A 49 -4.32 -5.98 -18.52
N VAL A 50 -3.28 -5.47 -19.20
CA VAL A 50 -3.11 -5.65 -20.65
C VAL A 50 -1.91 -6.50 -21.02
N LEU A 51 -0.89 -6.57 -20.16
CA LEU A 51 0.35 -7.29 -20.46
C LEU A 51 0.24 -8.78 -20.11
N ASP A 52 1.18 -9.55 -20.65
CA ASP A 52 1.36 -10.95 -20.28
C ASP A 52 1.63 -11.10 -18.77
N LEU A 53 1.22 -12.25 -18.21
CA LEU A 53 1.22 -12.48 -16.75
C LEU A 53 2.56 -12.20 -16.06
N ARG A 54 3.70 -12.52 -16.69
CA ARG A 54 5.01 -12.23 -16.10
C ARG A 54 5.28 -10.73 -16.03
N ALA A 55 4.96 -10.00 -17.09
CA ALA A 55 5.09 -8.55 -17.14
C ALA A 55 4.06 -7.87 -16.22
N ALA A 56 2.85 -8.41 -16.11
CA ALA A 56 1.83 -7.95 -15.17
C ALA A 56 2.32 -8.05 -13.71
N VAL A 57 2.94 -9.17 -13.30
CA VAL A 57 3.51 -9.29 -11.95
C VAL A 57 4.62 -8.27 -11.71
N LEU A 58 5.51 -8.05 -12.69
CA LEU A 58 6.56 -7.03 -12.58
C LEU A 58 5.98 -5.62 -12.45
N ALA A 59 4.93 -5.31 -13.22
CA ALA A 59 4.24 -4.02 -13.16
C ALA A 59 3.59 -3.78 -11.78
N LEU A 60 2.98 -4.82 -11.20
CA LEU A 60 2.42 -4.75 -9.84
C LEU A 60 3.50 -4.61 -8.77
N ALA A 61 4.62 -5.32 -8.90
CA ALA A 61 5.74 -5.17 -7.97
C ALA A 61 6.34 -3.76 -8.02
N LEU A 62 6.43 -3.15 -9.21
CA LEU A 62 6.86 -1.77 -9.37
C LEU A 62 5.84 -0.80 -8.74
N ALA A 63 4.55 -0.99 -8.97
CA ALA A 63 3.49 -0.19 -8.36
C ALA A 63 3.53 -0.26 -6.82
N GLU A 64 3.69 -1.45 -6.25
CA GLU A 64 3.89 -1.64 -4.81
C GLU A 64 5.14 -0.90 -4.31
N ALA A 65 6.27 -1.04 -5.01
CA ALA A 65 7.52 -0.37 -4.63
C ALA A 65 7.36 1.17 -4.63
N VAL A 66 6.59 1.73 -5.57
CA VAL A 66 6.31 3.17 -5.60
C VAL A 66 5.41 3.59 -4.42
N LEU A 67 4.38 2.81 -4.09
CA LEU A 67 3.52 3.11 -2.93
C LEU A 67 4.29 3.06 -1.61
N VAL A 68 5.06 2.00 -1.39
CA VAL A 68 5.93 1.83 -0.21
C VAL A 68 7.00 2.91 -0.17
N GLY A 69 7.64 3.21 -1.31
CA GLY A 69 8.64 4.27 -1.42
C GLY A 69 8.07 5.64 -1.08
N TRP A 70 6.84 5.95 -1.53
CA TRP A 70 6.15 7.19 -1.18
C TRP A 70 5.83 7.28 0.31
N PHE A 71 5.35 6.20 0.92
CA PHE A 71 5.10 6.15 2.36
C PHE A 71 6.41 6.28 3.17
N GLY A 72 7.49 5.65 2.71
CA GLY A 72 8.82 5.81 3.30
C GLY A 72 9.35 7.25 3.18
N TRP A 73 9.16 7.90 2.04
CA TRP A 73 9.45 9.32 1.87
C TRP A 73 8.66 10.18 2.84
N ALA A 74 7.35 9.94 3.00
CA ALA A 74 6.52 10.69 3.95
C ALA A 74 6.97 10.48 5.40
N THR A 75 7.33 9.25 5.76
CA THR A 75 7.92 8.91 7.07
C THR A 75 9.21 9.69 7.31
N TRP A 76 10.09 9.78 6.31
CA TRP A 76 11.30 10.60 6.43
C TRP A 76 10.97 12.09 6.52
N VAL A 77 10.05 12.60 5.69
CA VAL A 77 9.65 14.00 5.66
C VAL A 77 9.19 14.51 7.04
N VAL A 78 8.37 13.75 7.76
CA VAL A 78 7.88 14.18 9.08
C VAL A 78 8.97 14.26 10.15
N THR A 79 10.15 13.68 9.89
CA THR A 79 11.33 13.80 10.77
C THR A 79 12.19 15.03 10.48
N THR A 80 11.85 15.84 9.48
CA THR A 80 12.61 17.06 9.12
C THR A 80 12.24 18.24 10.04
N PRO A 81 13.14 19.23 10.23
CA PRO A 81 12.90 20.41 11.09
C PRO A 81 11.58 21.13 10.82
N ARG A 82 11.18 21.26 9.54
CA ARG A 82 9.90 21.86 9.15
C ARG A 82 8.66 21.22 9.77
N PHE A 83 8.76 19.96 10.24
CA PHE A 83 7.70 19.22 10.92
C PHE A 83 8.00 19.07 12.41
N THR A 84 9.24 18.78 12.80
CA THR A 84 9.61 18.56 14.21
C THR A 84 9.61 19.84 15.05
N ASP A 85 9.72 21.02 14.42
CA ASP A 85 9.63 22.32 15.09
C ASP A 85 8.17 22.75 15.34
N LEU A 86 7.21 22.05 14.73
CA LEU A 86 5.79 22.27 14.97
C LEU A 86 5.36 21.50 16.23
N PRO A 87 4.40 22.04 17.02
CA PRO A 87 4.00 21.39 18.27
C PRO A 87 3.21 20.09 18.07
N PHE A 88 2.76 19.80 16.84
CA PHE A 88 2.01 18.59 16.53
C PHE A 88 2.95 17.45 16.09
N PRO A 89 2.86 16.25 16.70
CA PRO A 89 3.69 15.10 16.33
C PRO A 89 3.18 14.44 15.03
N PHE A 90 3.59 14.99 13.89
CA PHE A 90 3.19 14.50 12.56
C PHE A 90 3.67 13.07 12.28
N MET A 91 2.83 12.32 11.56
CA MET A 91 3.08 10.96 11.09
C MET A 91 2.89 10.86 9.57
N ALA A 92 3.43 9.81 8.96
CA ALA A 92 3.41 9.64 7.51
C ALA A 92 1.97 9.58 6.94
N THR A 93 1.06 8.97 7.69
CA THR A 93 -0.39 8.89 7.45
C THR A 93 -1.05 10.26 7.30
N ASP A 94 -0.61 11.26 8.08
CA ASP A 94 -1.14 12.64 8.03
C ASP A 94 -0.84 13.33 6.70
N LEU A 95 0.18 12.85 5.98
CA LEU A 95 0.58 13.37 4.68
C LEU A 95 -0.12 12.64 3.52
N MET A 96 -0.73 11.48 3.77
CA MET A 96 -1.32 10.65 2.71
C MET A 96 -2.70 11.18 2.31
N GLY A 97 -2.85 11.53 1.04
CA GLY A 97 -4.14 11.91 0.50
C GLY A 97 -4.99 10.70 0.07
N PRO A 98 -6.31 10.89 -0.14
CA PRO A 98 -7.22 9.82 -0.56
C PRO A 98 -6.79 9.03 -1.80
N SER A 99 -6.05 9.64 -2.73
CA SER A 99 -5.61 8.93 -3.93
C SER A 99 -4.58 7.84 -3.65
N TRP A 100 -3.71 8.02 -2.65
CA TRP A 100 -2.71 7.01 -2.30
C TRP A 100 -3.41 5.72 -1.85
N TYR A 101 -4.47 5.85 -1.03
CA TYR A 101 -5.33 4.74 -0.63
C TYR A 101 -6.11 4.13 -1.80
N ALA A 102 -6.63 4.96 -2.71
CA ALA A 102 -7.32 4.46 -3.91
C ALA A 102 -6.38 3.63 -4.80
N ALA A 103 -5.14 4.07 -4.97
CA ALA A 103 -4.10 3.34 -5.68
C ALA A 103 -3.73 2.01 -4.99
N ALA A 104 -3.59 2.01 -3.66
CA ALA A 104 -3.36 0.79 -2.89
C ALA A 104 -4.50 -0.23 -3.03
N ILE A 105 -5.76 0.22 -3.04
CA ILE A 105 -6.92 -0.64 -3.32
C ILE A 105 -6.81 -1.22 -4.74
N GLY A 106 -6.49 -0.37 -5.73
CA GLY A 106 -6.29 -0.79 -7.11
C GLY A 106 -5.21 -1.88 -7.24
N LEU A 107 -4.10 -1.74 -6.52
CA LEU A 107 -3.03 -2.73 -6.47
C LEU A 107 -3.51 -4.08 -5.93
N LEU A 108 -4.22 -4.10 -4.80
CA LEU A 108 -4.72 -5.34 -4.19
C LEU A 108 -5.70 -6.06 -5.13
N LEU A 109 -6.58 -5.31 -5.81
CA LEU A 109 -7.54 -5.84 -6.77
C LEU A 109 -6.84 -6.43 -8.00
N ALA A 110 -5.87 -5.70 -8.56
CA ALA A 110 -5.11 -6.14 -9.73
C ALA A 110 -4.24 -7.35 -9.41
N ALA A 111 -3.58 -7.37 -8.25
CA ALA A 111 -2.83 -8.52 -7.77
C ALA A 111 -3.73 -9.75 -7.58
N GLY A 112 -4.96 -9.56 -7.09
CA GLY A 112 -5.93 -10.64 -6.93
C GLY A 112 -6.34 -11.24 -8.28
N ALA A 113 -6.58 -10.39 -9.28
CA ALA A 113 -6.89 -10.80 -10.64
C ALA A 113 -5.71 -11.59 -11.27
N VAL A 114 -4.50 -11.06 -11.16
CA VAL A 114 -3.27 -11.69 -11.70
C VAL A 114 -3.00 -13.04 -11.02
N VAL A 115 -3.13 -13.13 -9.69
CA VAL A 115 -2.95 -14.40 -8.96
C VAL A 115 -3.98 -15.44 -9.41
N ARG A 116 -5.25 -15.04 -9.55
CA ARG A 116 -6.31 -15.94 -10.03
C ARG A 116 -6.01 -16.45 -11.43
N GLU A 117 -5.51 -15.60 -12.31
CA GLU A 117 -5.18 -16.00 -13.68
C GLU A 117 -3.93 -16.90 -13.75
N LEU A 118 -2.90 -16.61 -12.96
CA LEU A 118 -1.71 -17.47 -12.82
C LEU A 118 -2.08 -18.88 -12.37
N GLN A 119 -3.04 -19.00 -11.45
CA GLN A 119 -3.54 -20.30 -11.00
C GLN A 119 -4.36 -21.02 -12.06
N ARG A 120 -5.26 -20.31 -12.75
CA ARG A 120 -6.07 -20.87 -13.85
C ARG A 120 -5.21 -21.48 -14.94
N ARG A 121 -4.06 -20.85 -15.24
CA ARG A 121 -3.10 -21.36 -16.23
C ARG A 121 -2.10 -22.38 -15.67
N SER A 122 -2.26 -22.80 -14.40
CA SER A 122 -1.33 -23.70 -13.71
C SER A 122 0.13 -23.24 -13.85
N ALA A 123 0.35 -21.93 -13.83
CA ALA A 123 1.68 -21.36 -14.05
C ALA A 123 2.64 -21.87 -12.95
N PRO A 124 3.90 -22.20 -13.30
CA PRO A 124 4.86 -22.66 -12.31
C PRO A 124 5.18 -21.56 -11.28
N LEU A 125 5.46 -21.96 -10.05
CA LEU A 125 5.91 -21.07 -8.97
C LEU A 125 7.40 -20.74 -9.19
N ARG A 126 7.70 -19.65 -9.92
CA ARG A 126 9.07 -19.13 -10.13
C ARG A 126 9.25 -17.79 -9.40
N GLU A 127 10.06 -16.88 -9.93
CA GLU A 127 10.37 -15.56 -9.36
C GLU A 127 9.13 -14.70 -9.08
N GLU A 128 8.05 -14.90 -9.83
CA GLU A 128 6.80 -14.16 -9.66
C GLU A 128 6.18 -14.37 -8.27
N LEU A 129 6.44 -15.53 -7.64
CA LEU A 129 6.01 -15.78 -6.26
C LEU A 129 6.61 -14.75 -5.29
N TRP A 130 7.91 -14.49 -5.42
CA TRP A 130 8.62 -13.60 -4.50
C TRP A 130 8.21 -12.15 -4.70
N LEU A 131 8.01 -11.74 -5.95
CA LEU A 131 7.48 -10.42 -6.28
C LEU A 131 6.07 -10.20 -5.69
N LEU A 132 5.20 -11.21 -5.80
CA LEU A 132 3.86 -11.14 -5.19
C LEU A 132 3.88 -11.24 -3.67
N THR A 133 4.94 -11.80 -3.07
CA THR A 133 5.07 -11.87 -1.60
C THR A 133 5.39 -10.50 -0.99
N ALA A 134 5.86 -9.54 -1.79
CA ALA A 134 5.98 -8.15 -1.36
C ALA A 134 4.63 -7.57 -0.90
N ILE A 135 3.53 -7.98 -1.55
CA ILE A 135 2.17 -7.57 -1.17
C ILE A 135 1.65 -8.52 -0.06
N PRO A 136 1.26 -8.00 1.12
CA PRO A 136 0.80 -8.83 2.24
C PRO A 136 -0.27 -9.86 1.85
N GLY A 137 -0.02 -11.14 2.13
CA GLY A 137 -0.93 -12.25 1.83
C GLY A 137 -0.87 -12.83 0.41
N PHE A 138 -0.36 -12.10 -0.58
CA PHE A 138 -0.46 -12.52 -1.99
C PHE A 138 0.49 -13.66 -2.38
N GLY A 139 1.61 -13.82 -1.68
CA GLY A 139 2.45 -15.02 -1.81
C GLY A 139 1.71 -16.32 -1.44
N LEU A 140 0.90 -16.28 -0.37
CA LEU A 140 0.07 -17.42 0.05
C LEU A 140 -1.07 -17.67 -0.93
N MET A 141 -1.74 -16.61 -1.38
CA MET A 141 -2.76 -16.73 -2.43
C MET A 141 -2.15 -17.37 -3.68
N ARG A 142 -0.96 -16.94 -4.12
CA ARG A 142 -0.28 -17.52 -5.28
C ARG A 142 0.01 -19.02 -5.17
N MET A 143 0.23 -19.52 -3.95
CA MET A 143 0.41 -20.96 -3.66
C MET A 143 -0.92 -21.74 -3.53
N GLY A 144 -2.07 -21.13 -3.82
CA GLY A 144 -3.39 -21.77 -3.71
C GLY A 144 -4.05 -21.62 -2.34
N ARG A 145 -3.41 -20.93 -1.39
CA ARG A 145 -3.87 -20.82 0.00
C ARG A 145 -4.64 -19.51 0.19
N TRP A 146 -5.73 -19.37 -0.56
CA TRP A 146 -6.52 -18.14 -0.64
C TRP A 146 -7.01 -17.63 0.71
N LEU A 147 -7.63 -18.50 1.52
CA LEU A 147 -8.18 -18.09 2.81
C LEU A 147 -7.10 -17.49 3.72
N GLU A 148 -5.95 -18.15 3.83
CA GLU A 148 -4.84 -17.67 4.66
C GLU A 148 -4.23 -16.39 4.11
N GLY A 149 -4.03 -16.32 2.80
CA GLY A 149 -3.58 -15.08 2.16
C GLY A 149 -4.53 -13.92 2.44
N THR A 150 -5.85 -14.14 2.33
CA THR A 150 -6.87 -13.12 2.62
C THR A 150 -6.86 -12.70 4.08
N ILE A 151 -6.67 -13.65 5.02
CA ILE A 151 -6.57 -13.33 6.46
C ILE A 151 -5.37 -12.41 6.70
N TRP A 152 -4.19 -12.74 6.17
CA TRP A 152 -2.99 -11.91 6.33
C TRP A 152 -3.13 -10.53 5.68
N ALA A 153 -3.67 -10.47 4.46
CA ALA A 153 -3.97 -9.20 3.80
C ALA A 153 -4.96 -8.37 4.61
N GLY A 154 -6.03 -8.99 5.11
CA GLY A 154 -7.05 -8.32 5.92
C GLY A 154 -6.51 -7.79 7.25
N LEU A 155 -5.66 -8.55 7.94
CA LEU A 155 -4.99 -8.11 9.17
C LEU A 155 -4.09 -6.90 8.92
N PHE A 156 -3.27 -6.94 7.86
CA PHE A 156 -2.44 -5.82 7.44
C PHE A 156 -3.28 -4.56 7.14
N ILE A 157 -4.28 -4.70 6.27
CA ILE A 157 -5.14 -3.58 5.83
C ILE A 157 -5.88 -3.00 7.04
N THR A 158 -6.40 -3.84 7.93
CA THR A 158 -7.14 -3.38 9.12
C THR A 158 -6.24 -2.61 10.06
N ALA A 159 -5.04 -3.13 10.36
CA ALA A 159 -4.08 -2.43 11.22
C ALA A 159 -3.66 -1.08 10.63
N PHE A 160 -3.34 -1.05 9.33
CA PHE A 160 -2.95 0.18 8.64
C PHE A 160 -4.09 1.20 8.56
N TYR A 161 -5.31 0.74 8.25
CA TYR A 161 -6.49 1.60 8.21
C TYR A 161 -6.79 2.22 9.58
N LEU A 162 -6.77 1.41 10.65
CA LEU A 162 -6.96 1.91 12.00
C LEU A 162 -5.88 2.91 12.42
N ALA A 163 -4.64 2.71 11.98
CA ALA A 163 -3.57 3.70 12.17
C ALA A 163 -3.94 5.03 11.49
N SER A 164 -4.34 4.98 10.22
CA SER A 164 -4.72 6.20 9.47
C SER A 164 -6.01 6.87 9.96
N ALA A 165 -6.90 6.13 10.61
CA ALA A 165 -8.17 6.68 11.11
C ALA A 165 -7.98 7.60 12.34
N ASP A 166 -6.83 7.48 13.03
CA ASP A 166 -6.45 8.38 14.12
C ASP A 166 -5.77 9.67 13.61
N SER A 167 -5.50 9.78 12.30
CA SER A 167 -4.91 11.00 11.71
C SER A 167 -5.92 12.14 11.60
N PRO A 168 -5.47 13.39 11.77
CA PRO A 168 -6.29 14.56 11.45
C PRO A 168 -6.77 14.50 9.99
N THR A 169 -8.01 14.92 9.76
CA THR A 169 -8.52 14.99 8.39
C THR A 169 -7.85 16.12 7.61
N ALA A 170 -7.83 16.01 6.28
CA ALA A 170 -7.32 17.09 5.42
C ALA A 170 -8.08 18.42 5.63
N ILE A 171 -9.36 18.36 5.99
CA ILE A 171 -10.19 19.54 6.29
C ILE A 171 -9.72 20.18 7.59
N GLU A 172 -9.53 19.38 8.64
CA GLU A 172 -9.05 19.84 9.94
C GLU A 172 -7.66 20.50 9.82
N LEU A 173 -6.73 19.87 9.10
CA LEU A 173 -5.40 20.42 8.86
C LEU A 173 -5.44 21.74 8.06
N ALA A 174 -6.36 21.84 7.08
CA ALA A 174 -6.57 23.08 6.35
C ALA A 174 -7.15 24.20 7.24
N ASP A 175 -8.09 23.87 8.14
CA ASP A 175 -8.69 24.83 9.06
C ASP A 175 -7.68 25.39 10.06
N TYR A 176 -6.84 24.54 10.67
CA TYR A 176 -5.73 25.02 11.49
C TYR A 176 -4.71 25.84 10.67
N GLY A 177 -4.39 25.36 9.46
CA GLY A 177 -3.46 26.02 8.55
C GLY A 177 -3.82 27.46 8.21
N ARG A 178 -5.11 27.79 8.06
CA ARG A 178 -5.58 29.16 7.80
C ARG A 178 -5.14 30.18 8.85
N THR A 179 -4.88 29.73 10.08
CA THR A 179 -4.42 30.58 11.18
C THR A 179 -2.92 30.45 11.44
N GLY A 180 -2.18 29.74 10.58
CA GLY A 180 -0.77 29.43 10.78
C GLY A 180 -0.51 28.40 11.88
N ASN A 181 -1.55 27.70 12.35
CA ASN A 181 -1.47 26.73 13.44
C ASN A 181 -1.53 25.29 12.92
N VAL A 182 -1.24 24.36 13.83
CA VAL A 182 -1.44 22.92 13.68
C VAL A 182 -2.40 22.42 14.77
N PRO A 183 -2.96 21.21 14.66
CA PRO A 183 -3.76 20.63 15.73
C PRO A 183 -3.01 20.60 17.07
N PRO A 184 -3.71 20.68 18.22
CA PRO A 184 -3.07 20.53 19.51
C PRO A 184 -2.38 19.15 19.60
N PRO A 185 -1.22 19.05 20.28
CA PRO A 185 -0.55 17.78 20.44
C PRO A 185 -1.43 16.80 21.22
N TYR A 186 -1.57 15.59 20.68
CA TYR A 186 -2.15 14.45 21.39
C TYR A 186 -1.27 13.21 21.22
N PRO A 187 -1.37 12.23 22.14
CA PRO A 187 -0.53 11.05 22.09
C PRO A 187 -0.77 10.22 20.82
N ARG A 188 0.28 10.01 20.01
CA ARG A 188 0.23 9.17 18.79
C ARG A 188 0.64 7.71 19.02
N GLY A 189 0.65 7.27 20.27
CA GLY A 189 1.15 5.94 20.65
C GLY A 189 0.33 4.80 20.03
N ALA A 190 -0.99 4.97 19.95
CA ALA A 190 -1.88 3.97 19.32
C ALA A 190 -1.55 3.79 17.84
N GLU A 191 -1.31 4.87 17.12
CA GLU A 191 -0.95 4.82 15.71
C GLU A 191 0.38 4.09 15.47
N TRP A 192 1.42 4.40 16.24
CA TRP A 192 2.70 3.67 16.16
C TRP A 192 2.56 2.17 16.42
N ILE A 193 1.73 1.79 17.41
CA ILE A 193 1.44 0.38 17.69
C ILE A 193 0.74 -0.27 16.48
N LEU A 194 -0.23 0.40 15.88
CA LEU A 194 -0.99 -0.13 14.74
C LEU A 194 -0.12 -0.24 13.47
N LEU A 195 0.74 0.73 13.19
CA LEU A 195 1.72 0.64 12.11
C LEU A 195 2.75 -0.47 12.38
N GLY A 196 3.19 -0.62 13.63
CA GLY A 196 4.05 -1.73 14.05
C GLY A 196 3.38 -3.10 13.86
N LEU A 197 2.10 -3.22 14.18
CA LEU A 197 1.30 -4.42 13.93
C LEU A 197 1.13 -4.69 12.43
N ALA A 198 0.88 -3.67 11.62
CA ALA A 198 0.82 -3.82 10.16
C ALA A 198 2.14 -4.37 9.61
N ALA A 199 3.28 -3.80 10.03
CA ALA A 199 4.60 -4.31 9.67
C ALA A 199 4.82 -5.75 10.15
N LEU A 200 4.41 -6.08 11.37
CA LEU A 200 4.50 -7.45 11.90
C LEU A 200 3.66 -8.44 11.09
N PHE A 201 2.43 -8.09 10.72
CA PHE A 201 1.56 -8.93 9.90
C PHE A 201 2.11 -9.13 8.49
N TRP A 202 2.72 -8.10 7.91
CA TRP A 202 3.42 -8.23 6.63
C TRP A 202 4.59 -9.20 6.72
N LEU A 203 5.48 -9.02 7.69
CA LEU A 203 6.65 -9.89 7.92
C LEU A 203 6.23 -11.33 8.24
N ALA A 204 5.20 -11.51 9.06
CA ALA A 204 4.66 -12.83 9.39
C ALA A 204 4.07 -13.51 8.15
N SER A 205 3.30 -12.78 7.31
CA SER A 205 2.80 -13.30 6.04
C SER A 205 3.94 -13.78 5.12
N LEU A 206 5.03 -13.02 5.05
CA LEU A 206 6.22 -13.38 4.27
C LEU A 206 6.90 -14.63 4.85
N GLY A 207 7.09 -14.68 6.17
CA GLY A 207 7.65 -15.85 6.87
C GLY A 207 6.84 -17.12 6.67
N VAL A 208 5.50 -17.03 6.77
CA VAL A 208 4.59 -18.15 6.51
C VAL A 208 4.67 -18.59 5.05
N THR A 209 4.80 -17.65 4.11
CA THR A 209 4.97 -17.96 2.68
C THR A 209 6.26 -18.76 2.45
N ILE A 210 7.38 -18.31 3.03
CA ILE A 210 8.69 -18.98 2.92
C ILE A 210 8.62 -20.39 3.51
N TRP A 211 8.10 -20.52 4.74
CA TRP A 211 8.00 -21.80 5.43
C TRP A 211 7.17 -22.82 4.64
N ARG A 212 6.03 -22.39 4.09
CA ARG A 212 5.18 -23.25 3.26
C ARG A 212 5.84 -23.64 1.96
N ARG A 213 6.56 -22.72 1.31
CA ARG A 213 7.31 -23.03 0.09
C ARG A 213 8.40 -24.07 0.34
N ALA A 214 9.13 -23.98 1.44
CA ALA A 214 10.14 -24.95 1.83
C ALA A 214 9.54 -26.35 2.04
N ASN A 215 8.39 -26.44 2.74
CA ASN A 215 7.71 -27.71 2.97
C ASN A 215 7.16 -28.36 1.69
N LEU A 216 6.83 -27.58 0.65
CA LEU A 216 6.43 -28.12 -0.65
C LEU A 216 7.61 -28.76 -1.41
N GLN A 217 8.85 -28.38 -1.11
CA GLN A 217 10.06 -28.92 -1.75
C GLN A 217 10.57 -30.19 -1.05
N THR A 218 10.22 -30.40 0.22
CA THR A 218 10.67 -31.55 1.01
C THR A 218 9.77 -32.78 0.92
N VAL A 219 8.55 -32.65 0.38
CA VAL A 219 7.70 -33.80 0.06
C VAL A 219 8.22 -34.43 -1.24
N PRO A 220 8.80 -35.64 -1.21
CA PRO A 220 9.19 -36.33 -2.42
C PRO A 220 7.92 -36.60 -3.23
N LYS A 221 7.95 -36.36 -4.53
CA LYS A 221 6.88 -36.80 -5.44
C LYS A 221 6.65 -38.31 -5.22
N SER A 222 5.50 -38.67 -4.67
CA SER A 222 4.92 -39.99 -4.86
C SER A 222 4.30 -39.99 -6.26
N ASP A 223 5.13 -40.17 -7.27
CA ASP A 223 4.78 -40.67 -8.60
C ASP A 223 5.98 -41.45 -9.12
#